data_AF-A0A932QH03-F1
#
_entry.id   AF-A0A932QH03-F1
#
_cell.length_a   1.000
_cell.length_b   1.000
_cell.length_c   1.000
_cell.angle_alpha   90.00
_cell.angle_beta   90.00
_cell.angle_gamma   90.00
#
_symmetry.space_group_name_H-M   'P 1'
#
loop_
_entity.id
_entity.type
_entity.pdbx_description
1 polymer ?
#
loop_
_entity_poly.entity_id
_entity_poly.type
_entity_poly.pdbx_seq_one_letter_code
_entity_poly.pdbx_strand_id
1 'polypeptide(L)'
;MSHLSPERIAALTDETPTPVEAAHLGTCGTCTAELAAQRKLSRLAAAAQPVAGAPISDFDALLPRLAAEGLVAMPDRRATLRRWGVRVAAGLVLVFGGAVAGRLTANSGLPMLPKGTGAGGESTVASAPAPAQFRTPDEAVRALNVSQKTYENAAAFLAAQDTSAHFIGLSEATYRTRLQALDQMAAITRAALYQAPQDPMLNQAYLATQSARATTLRQINQAMPATKRLGSY
;
A
#
# COMPACT_ATOMS: atom_id res chain seq x y z
N MET A 1 4.55 -40.79 -23.68
CA MET A 1 5.90 -40.39 -24.15
C MET A 1 6.39 -39.32 -23.20
N SER A 2 7.62 -39.43 -22.71
CA SER A 2 8.21 -38.44 -21.81
C SER A 2 8.54 -37.16 -22.58
N HIS A 3 8.07 -36.02 -22.10
CA HIS A 3 8.41 -34.70 -22.63
C HIS A 3 9.80 -34.27 -22.16
N LEU A 4 10.41 -33.32 -22.89
CA LEU A 4 11.58 -32.60 -22.39
C LEU A 4 11.21 -31.80 -21.13
N SER A 5 12.17 -31.66 -20.21
CA SER A 5 11.95 -30.86 -19.01
C SER A 5 11.82 -29.38 -19.36
N PRO A 6 11.06 -28.58 -18.58
CA PRO A 6 10.90 -27.14 -18.84
C PRO A 6 12.24 -26.40 -18.90
N GLU A 7 13.18 -26.76 -18.03
CA GLU A 7 14.52 -26.18 -17.97
C GLU A 7 15.31 -26.50 -19.24
N ARG A 8 15.15 -27.71 -19.77
CA ARG A 8 15.82 -28.08 -21.02
C ARG A 8 15.22 -27.36 -22.22
N ILE A 9 13.90 -27.19 -22.27
CA ILE A 9 13.24 -26.40 -23.33
C ILE A 9 13.72 -24.94 -23.28
N ALA A 10 13.89 -24.38 -22.07
CA ALA A 10 14.44 -23.03 -21.87
C ALA A 10 15.89 -22.92 -22.37
N ALA A 11 16.76 -23.89 -22.11
CA ALA A 11 18.12 -23.87 -22.63
C ALA A 11 18.18 -23.86 -24.18
N LEU A 12 17.22 -24.50 -24.85
CA LEU A 12 17.13 -24.56 -26.32
C LEU A 12 16.72 -23.22 -26.99
N THR A 13 16.47 -22.15 -26.22
CA THR A 13 16.34 -20.80 -26.79
C THR A 13 17.67 -20.27 -27.30
N ASP A 14 18.75 -20.58 -26.59
CA ASP A 14 20.10 -20.05 -26.86
C ASP A 14 21.07 -21.13 -27.34
N GLU A 15 20.76 -22.41 -27.10
CA GLU A 15 21.57 -23.55 -27.52
C GLU A 15 21.02 -24.26 -28.77
N THR A 16 21.91 -24.93 -29.51
CA THR A 16 21.51 -25.83 -30.60
C THR A 16 21.02 -27.17 -30.04
N PRO A 17 19.84 -27.67 -30.46
CA PRO A 17 19.34 -28.97 -30.00
C PRO A 17 20.25 -30.11 -30.44
N THR A 18 20.42 -31.09 -29.55
CA THR A 18 21.09 -32.34 -29.89
C THR A 18 20.26 -33.13 -30.92
N PRO A 19 20.85 -34.11 -31.64
CA PRO A 19 20.11 -34.90 -32.65
C PRO A 19 18.88 -35.61 -32.08
N VAL A 20 18.95 -36.08 -30.82
CA VAL A 20 17.86 -36.76 -30.13
C VAL A 20 16.72 -35.78 -29.80
N GLU A 21 17.06 -34.57 -29.34
CA GLU A 21 16.09 -33.52 -29.05
C GLU A 21 15.43 -32.99 -30.32
N ALA A 22 16.19 -32.86 -31.41
CA ALA A 22 15.66 -32.48 -32.72
C ALA A 22 14.64 -33.51 -33.23
N ALA A 23 14.94 -34.81 -33.09
CA ALA A 23 14.01 -35.88 -33.44
C ALA A 23 12.74 -35.86 -32.57
N HIS A 24 12.89 -35.57 -31.28
CA HIS A 24 11.74 -35.41 -30.38
C HIS A 24 10.88 -34.19 -30.74
N LEU A 25 11.50 -33.04 -31.02
CA LEU A 25 10.78 -31.83 -31.46
C LEU A 25 10.08 -32.06 -32.81
N GLY A 26 10.65 -32.86 -33.71
CA GLY A 26 9.99 -33.22 -34.96
C GLY A 26 8.70 -34.05 -34.79
N THR A 27 8.49 -34.66 -33.62
CA THR A 27 7.38 -35.59 -33.36
C THR A 27 6.44 -35.15 -32.24
N CYS A 28 6.87 -34.23 -31.36
CA CYS A 28 6.13 -33.81 -30.18
C CYS A 28 5.61 -32.37 -30.30
N GLY A 29 4.34 -32.22 -30.67
CA GLY A 29 3.69 -30.92 -30.86
C GLY A 29 3.69 -30.02 -29.62
N THR A 30 3.54 -30.59 -28.42
CA THR A 30 3.55 -29.82 -27.16
C THR A 30 4.91 -29.19 -26.89
N CYS A 31 6.01 -29.96 -27.03
CA CYS A 31 7.36 -29.43 -26.84
C CYS A 31 7.72 -28.39 -27.92
N THR A 32 7.24 -28.54 -29.16
CA THR A 32 7.44 -27.50 -30.19
C THR A 32 6.69 -26.21 -29.90
N ALA A 33 5.46 -26.31 -29.41
CA ALA A 33 4.65 -25.15 -29.05
C ALA A 33 5.29 -24.39 -27.88
N GLU A 34 5.79 -25.10 -26.88
CA GLU A 34 6.47 -24.53 -25.72
C GLU A 34 7.77 -23.81 -26.13
N LEU A 35 8.62 -24.45 -26.94
CA LEU A 35 9.84 -23.83 -27.46
C LEU A 35 9.54 -22.56 -28.29
N ALA A 36 8.49 -22.60 -29.11
CA ALA A 36 8.06 -21.44 -29.88
C ALA A 36 7.57 -20.28 -28.98
N ALA A 37 6.86 -20.59 -27.90
CA ALA A 37 6.42 -19.61 -26.91
C ALA A 37 7.62 -18.97 -26.19
N GLN A 38 8.59 -19.77 -25.76
CA GLN A 38 9.79 -19.27 -25.08
C GLN A 38 10.66 -18.40 -26.00
N ARG A 39 10.83 -18.79 -27.28
CA ARG A 39 11.53 -17.95 -28.29
C ARG A 39 10.76 -16.66 -28.63
N LYS A 40 9.44 -16.66 -28.49
CA LYS A 40 8.64 -15.44 -28.65
C LYS A 40 8.88 -14.50 -27.46
N LEU A 41 8.88 -15.04 -26.25
CA LEU A 41 9.15 -14.27 -25.03
C LEU A 41 10.56 -13.69 -25.03
N SER A 42 11.59 -14.46 -25.41
CA SER A 42 12.96 -13.96 -25.48
C SER A 42 13.11 -12.82 -26.49
N ARG A 43 12.47 -12.92 -27.67
CA ARG A 43 12.43 -11.82 -28.66
C ARG A 43 11.71 -10.58 -28.14
N LEU A 44 10.59 -10.75 -27.42
CA LEU A 44 9.89 -9.63 -26.81
C LEU A 44 10.72 -8.97 -25.71
N ALA A 45 11.43 -9.74 -24.90
CA ALA A 45 12.33 -9.23 -23.88
C ALA A 45 13.55 -8.51 -24.49
N ALA A 46 14.12 -9.04 -25.58
CA ALA A 46 15.21 -8.40 -26.30
C ALA A 46 14.76 -7.12 -27.03
N ALA A 47 13.52 -7.09 -27.53
CA ALA A 47 12.91 -5.90 -28.13
C ALA A 47 12.44 -4.88 -27.08
N ALA A 48 12.21 -5.33 -25.84
CA ALA A 48 12.00 -4.45 -24.71
C ALA A 48 13.34 -3.80 -24.35
N GLN A 49 13.67 -2.73 -25.07
CA GLN A 49 14.77 -1.85 -24.73
C GLN A 49 14.63 -1.48 -23.24
N PRO A 50 15.73 -1.39 -22.46
CA PRO A 50 15.65 -0.71 -21.17
C PRO A 50 14.98 0.63 -21.44
N VAL A 51 13.90 0.91 -20.70
CA VAL A 51 13.29 2.24 -20.70
C VAL A 51 14.38 3.16 -20.17
N ALA A 52 15.18 3.73 -21.08
CA ALA A 52 16.18 4.73 -20.79
C ALA A 52 15.44 6.04 -20.50
N GLY A 53 14.66 6.03 -19.42
CA GLY A 53 14.17 7.19 -18.74
C GLY A 53 14.93 7.35 -17.44
N ALA A 54 14.95 8.57 -16.91
CA ALA A 54 15.34 8.82 -15.53
C ALA A 54 14.68 7.77 -14.62
N PRO A 55 15.36 7.32 -13.55
CA PRO A 55 14.81 6.29 -12.68
C PRO A 55 13.39 6.70 -12.24
N ILE A 56 12.48 5.72 -12.24
CA ILE A 56 11.06 5.87 -11.87
C ILE A 56 10.89 6.42 -10.44
N SER A 57 11.99 6.59 -9.71
CA SER A 57 12.07 7.23 -8.40
C SER A 57 11.89 8.75 -8.44
N ASP A 58 12.02 9.43 -9.59
CA ASP A 58 11.74 10.86 -9.66
C ASP A 58 10.25 11.12 -9.93
N PHE A 59 9.47 10.99 -8.85
CA PHE A 59 8.02 11.16 -8.88
C PHE A 59 7.61 12.58 -9.29
N ASP A 60 8.43 13.58 -9.01
CA ASP A 60 8.20 14.98 -9.39
C ASP A 60 8.30 15.17 -10.91
N ALA A 61 9.18 14.43 -11.57
CA ALA A 61 9.27 14.43 -13.04
C ALA A 61 8.11 13.67 -13.72
N LEU A 62 7.48 12.71 -13.03
CA LEU A 62 6.39 11.87 -13.55
C LEU A 62 5.03 12.54 -13.44
N LEU A 63 4.77 13.25 -12.34
CA LEU A 63 3.53 13.98 -12.07
C LEU A 63 2.96 14.79 -13.26
N PRO A 64 3.74 15.62 -13.98
CA PRO A 64 3.21 16.38 -15.11
C PRO A 64 2.80 15.49 -16.30
N ARG A 65 3.48 14.35 -16.52
CA ARG A 65 3.13 13.41 -17.60
C ARG A 65 1.85 12.65 -17.27
N LEU A 66 1.72 12.15 -16.04
CA LEU A 66 0.50 11.47 -15.60
C LEU A 66 -0.72 12.40 -15.56
N ALA A 67 -0.52 13.68 -15.25
CA ALA A 67 -1.58 14.68 -15.31
C ALA A 67 -1.99 14.99 -16.77
N ALA A 68 -1.04 15.04 -17.71
CA ALA A 68 -1.33 15.22 -19.12
C ALA A 68 -2.08 14.01 -19.73
N GLU A 69 -1.80 12.81 -19.23
CA GLU A 69 -2.50 11.58 -19.61
C GLU A 69 -3.85 11.39 -18.89
N GLY A 70 -4.23 12.32 -18.00
CA GLY A 70 -5.50 12.28 -17.26
C GLY A 70 -5.58 11.19 -16.19
N LEU A 71 -4.46 10.53 -15.87
CA LEU A 71 -4.37 9.48 -14.86
C LEU A 71 -4.38 10.04 -13.43
N VAL A 72 -4.04 11.32 -13.28
CA VAL A 72 -4.07 12.02 -11.99
C VAL A 72 -4.98 13.25 -12.09
N ALA A 73 -6.01 13.30 -11.23
CA ALA A 73 -6.86 14.46 -11.09
C ALA A 73 -6.10 15.58 -10.36
N MET A 74 -5.68 16.61 -11.10
CA MET A 74 -5.16 17.83 -10.50
C MET A 74 -6.28 18.53 -9.72
N PRO A 75 -6.04 18.98 -8.47
CA PRO A 75 -7.05 19.71 -7.73
C PRO A 75 -7.38 21.02 -8.45
N ASP A 76 -8.64 21.20 -8.83
CA ASP A 76 -9.11 22.45 -9.43
C ASP A 76 -9.00 23.58 -8.39
N ARG A 77 -7.93 24.37 -8.53
CA ARG A 77 -7.60 25.48 -7.62
C ARG A 77 -8.76 26.47 -7.48
N ARG A 78 -9.59 26.66 -8.52
CA ARG A 78 -10.77 27.54 -8.45
C ARG A 78 -11.87 26.94 -7.58
N ALA A 79 -12.11 25.63 -7.68
CA ALA A 79 -13.07 24.94 -6.81
C ALA A 79 -12.60 24.93 -5.34
N THR A 80 -11.29 24.83 -5.10
CA THR A 80 -10.73 24.90 -3.74
C THR A 80 -10.89 26.30 -3.14
N LEU A 81 -10.50 27.35 -3.89
CA LEU A 81 -10.64 28.75 -3.45
C LEU A 81 -12.10 29.13 -3.19
N ARG A 82 -13.05 28.66 -4.02
CA ARG A 82 -14.49 28.91 -3.82
C ARG A 82 -15.02 28.29 -2.52
N ARG A 83 -14.60 27.07 -2.19
CA ARG A 83 -14.97 26.40 -0.92
C ARG A 83 -14.41 27.14 0.30
N TRP A 84 -13.21 27.69 0.19
CA TRP A 84 -12.62 28.52 1.25
C TRP A 84 -13.34 29.86 1.41
N GLY A 85 -13.67 30.55 0.33
CA GLY A 85 -14.45 31.79 0.38
C GLY A 85 -15.82 31.63 1.03
N VAL A 86 -16.56 30.55 0.71
CA VAL A 86 -17.86 30.25 1.32
C VAL A 86 -17.75 29.97 2.82
N ARG A 87 -16.67 29.34 3.28
CA ARG A 87 -16.42 29.08 4.71
C ARG A 87 -16.11 30.35 5.51
N VAL A 88 -15.40 31.30 4.91
CA VAL A 88 -15.11 32.60 5.53
C VAL A 88 -16.40 33.44 5.67
N ALA A 89 -17.25 33.44 4.64
CA ALA A 89 -18.54 34.14 4.69
C ALA A 89 -19.49 33.55 5.75
N ALA A 90 -19.56 32.22 5.86
CA ALA A 90 -20.37 31.55 6.89
C ALA A 90 -19.89 31.87 8.33
N GLY A 91 -18.57 32.00 8.53
CA GLY A 91 -17.99 32.42 9.81
C GLY A 91 -18.37 33.85 10.20
N LEU A 92 -18.34 34.80 9.26
CA LEU A 92 -18.73 36.19 9.51
C LEU A 92 -20.21 36.32 9.88
N VAL A 93 -21.10 35.55 9.24
CA VAL A 93 -22.55 35.55 9.58
C VAL A 93 -22.80 35.01 10.99
N LEU A 94 -22.07 33.99 11.43
CA LEU A 94 -22.17 33.45 12.79
C LEU A 94 -21.67 34.44 13.86
N VAL A 95 -20.56 35.14 13.58
CA VAL A 95 -19.97 36.11 14.53
C VAL A 95 -20.83 37.38 14.65
N PHE A 96 -21.31 37.93 13.53
CA PHE A 96 -22.15 39.12 13.57
C PHE A 96 -23.61 38.82 13.97
N GLY A 97 -24.14 37.64 13.64
CA GLY A 97 -25.48 37.21 14.07
C GLY A 97 -25.58 36.95 15.58
N GLY A 98 -24.53 36.41 16.20
CA GLY A 98 -24.51 36.14 17.65
C GLY A 98 -24.46 37.40 18.53
N ALA A 99 -23.87 38.49 18.04
CA ALA A 99 -23.71 39.72 18.81
C ALA A 99 -25.02 40.51 19.04
N VAL A 100 -26.01 40.34 18.15
CA VAL A 100 -27.32 41.01 18.28
C VAL A 100 -28.26 40.24 19.20
N ALA A 101 -28.24 38.91 19.15
CA ALA A 101 -29.05 38.07 20.04
C ALA A 101 -28.59 38.12 21.51
N GLY A 102 -27.28 38.26 21.75
CA GLY A 102 -26.71 38.28 23.10
C GLY A 102 -26.97 39.55 23.92
N ARG A 103 -27.33 40.68 23.28
CA ARG A 103 -27.64 41.93 24.00
C ARG A 103 -29.08 42.03 24.50
N LEU A 104 -30.00 41.19 24.00
CA LEU A 104 -31.39 41.19 24.46
C LEU A 104 -31.64 40.28 25.68
N THR A 105 -30.73 39.35 25.97
CA THR A 105 -30.81 38.43 27.13
C THR A 105 -29.99 38.87 28.34
N ALA A 106 -29.20 39.94 28.24
CA ALA A 106 -28.36 40.44 29.34
C ALA A 106 -29.12 41.23 30.42
N ASN A 107 -30.44 41.42 30.30
CA ASN A 107 -31.25 42.16 31.28
C ASN A 107 -32.18 41.26 32.12
N SER A 108 -31.98 39.94 32.08
CA SER A 108 -32.74 38.96 32.89
C SER A 108 -31.78 38.23 33.81
N GLY A 109 -31.74 38.65 35.08
CA GLY A 109 -30.83 38.11 36.08
C GLY A 109 -30.97 36.59 36.26
N LEU A 110 -29.85 35.89 36.09
CA LEU A 110 -29.66 34.52 36.57
C LEU A 110 -28.45 34.50 37.52
N PRO A 111 -28.54 33.79 38.65
CA PRO A 111 -27.51 33.83 39.68
C PRO A 111 -26.36 32.87 39.37
N MET A 112 -25.14 33.37 39.60
CA MET A 112 -23.99 32.65 40.15
C MET A 112 -23.34 31.53 39.30
N LEU A 113 -22.23 31.86 38.63
CA LEU A 113 -21.10 30.97 38.36
C LEU A 113 -19.78 31.77 38.46
N PRO A 114 -18.68 31.15 38.94
CA PRO A 114 -17.50 31.88 39.39
C PRO A 114 -16.71 32.50 38.23
N LYS A 115 -16.17 33.69 38.50
CA LYS A 115 -15.31 34.49 37.63
C LYS A 115 -13.97 33.77 37.42
N GLY A 116 -13.88 32.97 36.35
CA GLY A 116 -12.61 32.51 35.79
C GLY A 116 -11.93 33.63 35.02
N THR A 117 -10.74 34.01 35.48
CA THR A 117 -9.80 34.94 34.85
C THR A 117 -9.62 34.70 33.35
N GLY A 118 -9.63 35.79 32.59
CA GLY A 118 -9.54 35.77 31.14
C GLY A 118 -8.13 35.56 30.58
N ALA A 119 -8.16 35.44 29.25
CA ALA A 119 -7.12 35.71 28.26
C ALA A 119 -5.99 34.69 28.08
N GLY A 120 -6.05 34.02 26.92
CA GLY A 120 -4.97 33.22 26.35
C GLY A 120 -5.44 32.40 25.15
N GLY A 121 -6.18 33.02 24.21
CA GLY A 121 -6.56 32.37 22.96
C GLY A 121 -5.36 32.30 22.01
N GLU A 122 -4.40 31.43 22.31
CA GLU A 122 -3.34 31.06 21.37
C GLU A 122 -3.94 30.28 20.22
N SER A 123 -4.00 30.91 19.04
CA SER A 123 -4.08 30.20 17.77
C SER A 123 -2.80 29.41 17.59
N THR A 124 -2.80 28.16 18.03
CA THR A 124 -1.75 27.19 17.70
C THR A 124 -1.92 26.79 16.24
N VAL A 125 -1.23 27.51 15.36
CA VAL A 125 -0.85 26.96 14.06
C VAL A 125 -0.01 25.72 14.39
N ALA A 126 -0.54 24.53 14.10
CA ALA A 126 0.13 23.28 14.38
C ALA A 126 1.45 23.25 13.59
N SER A 127 2.55 23.60 14.27
CA SER A 127 3.89 23.36 13.76
C SER A 127 4.04 21.86 13.53
N ALA A 128 4.59 21.48 12.38
CA ALA A 128 5.02 20.10 12.16
C ALA A 128 5.85 19.66 13.38
N PRO A 129 5.58 18.48 13.96
CA PRO A 129 6.33 18.03 15.12
C PRO A 129 7.81 17.99 14.73
N ALA A 130 8.64 18.71 15.49
CA ALA A 130 10.09 18.64 15.33
C ALA A 130 10.55 17.18 15.46
N PRO A 131 11.57 16.74 14.71
CA PRO A 131 12.09 15.38 14.84
C PRO A 131 12.45 15.11 16.31
N ALA A 132 11.97 13.99 16.84
CA ALA A 132 12.18 13.61 18.23
C ALA A 132 13.69 13.51 18.51
N GLN A 133 14.17 14.31 19.46
CA GLN A 133 15.54 14.22 19.97
C GLN A 133 15.52 13.37 21.24
N PHE A 134 16.37 12.35 21.28
CA PHE A 134 16.46 11.44 22.42
C PHE A 134 17.72 11.73 23.23
N ARG A 135 17.58 11.79 24.56
CA ARG A 135 18.73 12.01 25.45
C ARG A 135 19.39 10.70 25.87
N THR A 136 18.65 9.58 25.81
CA THR A 136 19.18 8.24 26.13
C THR A 136 18.66 7.16 25.17
N PRO A 137 19.38 6.04 25.02
CA PRO A 137 18.92 4.90 24.21
C PRO A 137 17.57 4.32 24.67
N ASP A 138 17.34 4.22 25.98
CA ASP A 138 16.08 3.71 26.55
C ASP A 138 14.88 4.61 26.24
N GLU A 139 15.11 5.92 26.13
CA GLU A 139 14.10 6.87 25.67
C GLU A 139 13.75 6.61 24.20
N ALA A 140 14.76 6.40 23.35
CA ALA A 140 14.56 6.10 21.93
C ALA A 140 13.82 4.77 21.71
N VAL A 141 14.18 3.71 22.43
CA VAL A 141 13.50 2.40 22.33
C VAL A 141 12.05 2.49 22.79
N ARG A 142 11.77 3.23 23.87
CA ARG A 142 10.38 3.45 24.32
C ARG A 142 9.58 4.25 23.30
N ALA A 143 10.13 5.33 22.77
CA ALA A 143 9.48 6.12 21.73
C ALA A 143 9.20 5.30 20.47
N LEU A 144 10.17 4.49 20.02
CA LEU A 144 10.01 3.58 18.88
C LEU A 144 8.85 2.60 19.08
N ASN A 145 8.78 1.93 20.24
CA ASN A 145 7.70 0.99 20.56
C ASN A 145 6.31 1.67 20.56
N VAL A 146 6.22 2.91 21.06
CA VAL A 146 4.98 3.69 21.04
C VAL A 146 4.61 4.10 19.62
N SER A 147 5.57 4.57 18.82
CA SER A 147 5.35 4.93 17.43
C SER A 147 4.91 3.73 16.59
N GLN A 148 5.50 2.55 16.80
CA GLN A 148 5.08 1.31 16.13
C GLN A 148 3.62 0.97 16.44
N LYS A 149 3.23 0.95 17.72
CA LYS A 149 1.82 0.72 18.11
C LYS A 149 0.87 1.77 17.53
N THR A 150 1.30 3.04 17.54
CA THR A 150 0.52 4.12 16.95
C THR A 150 0.29 3.92 15.46
N TYR A 151 1.35 3.52 14.74
CA TYR A 151 1.27 3.19 13.32
C TYR A 151 0.35 2.00 13.07
N GLU A 152 0.49 0.91 13.82
CA GLU A 152 -0.35 -0.29 13.69
C GLU A 152 -1.84 0.04 13.91
N ASN A 153 -2.15 0.81 14.96
CA ASN A 153 -3.51 1.25 15.26
C ASN A 153 -4.07 2.16 14.16
N ALA A 154 -3.28 3.12 13.69
CA ALA A 154 -3.66 4.02 12.60
C ALA A 154 -3.91 3.24 11.31
N ALA A 155 -3.04 2.28 10.97
CA ALA A 155 -3.20 1.43 9.79
C ALA A 155 -4.46 0.57 9.88
N ALA A 156 -4.74 -0.04 11.04
CA ALA A 156 -5.96 -0.82 11.26
C ALA A 156 -7.23 0.04 11.15
N PHE A 157 -7.19 1.25 11.73
CA PHE A 157 -8.28 2.21 11.64
C PHE A 157 -8.53 2.67 10.20
N LEU A 158 -7.46 3.02 9.47
CA LEU A 158 -7.54 3.39 8.06
C LEU A 158 -8.07 2.24 7.21
N ALA A 159 -7.61 1.01 7.44
CA ALA A 159 -8.12 -0.17 6.74
C ALA A 159 -9.60 -0.45 7.04
N ALA A 160 -10.08 -0.13 8.24
CA ALA A 160 -11.49 -0.24 8.60
C ALA A 160 -12.35 0.89 8.00
N GLN A 161 -11.78 2.07 7.83
CA GLN A 161 -12.45 3.24 7.24
C GLN A 161 -12.38 3.30 5.73
N ASP A 162 -11.44 2.58 5.12
CA ASP A 162 -11.34 2.43 3.68
C ASP A 162 -12.51 1.58 3.16
N THR A 163 -13.64 2.27 3.05
CA THR A 163 -14.89 1.84 2.45
C THR A 163 -14.98 2.33 1.01
N SER A 164 -13.88 2.85 0.45
CA SER A 164 -13.83 3.38 -0.91
C SER A 164 -13.89 2.24 -1.92
N ALA A 165 -15.11 1.79 -2.22
CA ALA A 165 -15.60 1.45 -3.56
C ALA A 165 -14.66 0.70 -4.56
N HIS A 166 -13.75 -0.16 -4.08
CA HIS A 166 -13.24 -1.34 -4.79
C HIS A 166 -13.50 -2.63 -3.99
N PHE A 167 -14.34 -2.53 -2.97
CA PHE A 167 -14.90 -3.62 -2.18
C PHE A 167 -15.95 -4.42 -2.97
N ILE A 168 -15.57 -4.92 -4.16
CA ILE A 168 -16.12 -6.16 -4.75
C ILE A 168 -14.99 -7.18 -4.68
N GLY A 169 -14.53 -7.45 -3.45
CA GLY A 169 -13.38 -8.30 -3.17
C GLY A 169 -12.07 -7.73 -3.73
N LEU A 170 -11.00 -7.75 -2.93
CA LEU A 170 -9.72 -8.00 -3.59
C LEU A 170 -9.93 -9.24 -4.46
N SER A 171 -9.69 -9.12 -5.75
CA SER A 171 -9.88 -10.24 -6.66
C SER A 171 -9.08 -11.43 -6.12
N GLU A 172 -9.57 -12.65 -6.36
CA GLU A 172 -8.88 -13.89 -6.00
C GLU A 172 -7.39 -13.83 -6.44
N ALA A 173 -7.12 -13.17 -7.58
CA ALA A 173 -5.78 -12.89 -8.09
C ALA A 173 -4.97 -11.95 -7.18
N THR A 174 -5.54 -10.85 -6.70
CA THR A 174 -4.83 -9.90 -5.81
C THR A 174 -4.41 -10.58 -4.50
N TYR A 175 -5.27 -11.42 -3.92
CA TYR A 175 -4.89 -12.17 -2.72
C TYR A 175 -3.82 -13.22 -2.99
N ARG A 176 -3.86 -13.89 -4.15
CA ARG A 176 -2.78 -14.81 -4.58
C ARG A 176 -1.45 -14.10 -4.76
N THR A 177 -1.43 -12.94 -5.41
CA THR A 177 -0.23 -12.12 -5.58
C THR A 177 0.32 -11.69 -4.23
N ARG A 178 -0.56 -11.25 -3.30
CA ARG A 178 -0.16 -10.92 -1.93
C ARG A 178 0.43 -12.13 -1.21
N LEU A 179 -0.18 -13.31 -1.35
CA LEU A 179 0.32 -14.53 -0.73
C LEU A 179 1.71 -14.91 -1.26
N GLN A 180 1.92 -14.83 -2.58
CA GLN A 180 3.21 -15.07 -3.20
C GLN A 180 4.30 -14.10 -2.69
N ALA A 181 3.96 -12.81 -2.57
CA ALA A 181 4.88 -11.81 -2.02
C ALA A 181 5.23 -12.11 -0.54
N LEU A 182 4.23 -12.51 0.26
CA LEU A 182 4.46 -12.91 1.66
C LEU A 182 5.29 -14.18 1.79
N ASP A 183 5.13 -15.15 0.88
CA ASP A 183 5.96 -16.36 0.81
C ASP A 183 7.43 -16.01 0.51
N GLN A 184 7.68 -15.06 -0.41
CA GLN A 184 9.02 -14.56 -0.70
C GLN A 184 9.63 -13.83 0.50
N MET A 185 8.87 -12.96 1.17
CA MET A 185 9.32 -12.27 2.38
C MET A 185 9.65 -13.27 3.51
N ALA A 186 8.85 -14.34 3.67
CA ALA A 186 9.09 -15.38 4.66
C ALA A 186 10.39 -16.15 4.37
N ALA A 187 10.68 -16.41 3.10
CA ALA A 187 11.94 -17.05 2.69
C ALA A 187 13.16 -16.15 2.99
N ILE A 188 13.08 -14.85 2.65
CA ILE A 188 14.16 -13.87 2.90
C ILE A 188 14.41 -13.70 4.40
N THR A 189 13.35 -13.47 5.19
CA THR A 189 13.47 -13.29 6.63
C THR A 189 13.99 -14.53 7.34
N ARG A 190 13.59 -15.73 6.88
CA ARG A 190 14.15 -17.00 7.39
C ARG A 190 15.64 -17.15 7.06
N ALA A 191 16.06 -16.79 5.84
CA ALA A 191 17.47 -16.82 5.47
C ALA A 191 18.30 -15.86 6.33
N ALA A 192 17.79 -14.65 6.60
CA ALA A 192 18.42 -13.69 7.49
C ALA A 192 18.51 -14.20 8.93
N LEU A 193 17.46 -14.87 9.44
CA LEU A 193 17.46 -15.52 10.76
C LEU A 193 18.50 -16.63 10.89
N TYR A 194 18.78 -17.40 9.83
CA TYR A 194 19.87 -18.39 9.87
C TYR A 194 21.25 -17.76 10.03
N GLN A 195 21.44 -16.54 9.50
CA GLN A 195 22.69 -15.80 9.63
C GLN A 195 22.82 -15.13 11.00
N ALA A 196 21.69 -14.68 11.58
CA ALA A 196 21.64 -13.99 12.87
C ALA A 196 20.51 -14.56 13.76
N PRO A 197 20.69 -15.76 14.34
CA PRO A 197 19.62 -16.48 15.04
C PRO A 197 19.16 -15.84 16.35
N GLN A 198 19.96 -14.93 16.91
CA GLN A 198 19.63 -14.22 18.15
C GLN A 198 19.21 -12.75 17.91
N ASP A 199 19.02 -12.34 16.65
CA ASP A 199 18.56 -10.99 16.35
C ASP A 199 17.05 -10.87 16.61
N PRO A 200 16.63 -10.02 17.57
CA PRO A 200 15.22 -9.88 17.94
C PRO A 200 14.38 -9.19 16.84
N MET A 201 14.98 -8.28 16.06
CA MET A 201 14.28 -7.57 14.98
C MET A 201 13.98 -8.53 13.82
N LEU A 202 14.95 -9.36 13.42
CA LEU A 202 14.74 -10.35 12.36
C LEU A 202 13.71 -11.40 12.76
N ASN A 203 13.72 -11.83 14.03
CA ASN A 203 12.71 -12.74 14.57
C ASN A 203 11.31 -12.10 14.52
N GLN A 204 11.17 -10.84 14.93
CA GLN A 204 9.90 -10.12 14.86
C GLN A 204 9.41 -9.97 13.40
N ALA A 205 10.29 -9.64 12.47
CA ALA A 205 9.95 -9.52 11.05
C ALA A 205 9.44 -10.85 10.45
N TYR A 206 10.06 -11.97 10.82
CA TYR A 206 9.60 -13.30 10.42
C TYR A 206 8.21 -13.62 10.98
N LEU A 207 7.99 -13.39 12.28
CA LEU A 207 6.69 -13.63 12.92
C LEU A 207 5.57 -12.76 12.34
N ALA A 208 5.87 -11.49 12.06
CA ALA A 208 4.94 -10.56 11.40
C ALA A 208 4.57 -11.03 9.99
N THR A 209 5.56 -11.54 9.24
CA THR A 209 5.31 -12.08 7.90
C THR A 209 4.41 -13.33 7.95
N GLN A 210 4.65 -14.21 8.92
CA GLN A 210 3.84 -15.43 9.13
C GLN A 210 2.38 -15.10 9.51
N SER A 211 2.16 -14.09 10.36
CA SER A 211 0.80 -13.67 10.75
C SER A 211 0.04 -13.00 9.60
N ALA A 212 0.73 -12.20 8.78
CA ALA A 212 0.16 -11.60 7.57
C ALA A 212 -0.25 -12.67 6.55
N ARG A 213 0.56 -13.72 6.39
CA ARG A 213 0.27 -14.87 5.52
C ARG A 213 -1.01 -15.60 5.97
N ALA A 214 -1.09 -15.96 7.25
CA ALA A 214 -2.26 -16.63 7.82
C ALA A 214 -3.54 -15.81 7.67
N THR A 215 -3.46 -14.49 7.80
CA THR A 215 -4.61 -13.59 7.62
C THR A 215 -5.04 -13.53 6.15
N THR A 216 -4.09 -13.47 5.22
CA THR A 216 -4.37 -13.49 3.78
C THR A 216 -5.07 -14.79 3.37
N LEU A 217 -4.64 -15.93 3.90
CA LEU A 217 -5.31 -17.22 3.67
C LEU A 217 -6.76 -17.23 4.19
N ARG A 218 -7.01 -16.67 5.38
CA ARG A 218 -8.39 -16.52 5.89
C ARG A 218 -9.24 -15.63 5.00
N GLN A 219 -8.68 -14.54 4.48
CA GLN A 219 -9.37 -13.63 3.57
C GLN A 219 -9.70 -14.29 2.23
N ILE A 220 -8.78 -15.10 1.66
CA ILE A 220 -9.03 -15.92 0.47
C ILE A 220 -10.22 -16.85 0.71
N ASN A 221 -10.20 -17.58 1.84
CA ASN A 221 -11.27 -18.51 2.19
C ASN A 221 -12.62 -17.81 2.36
N GLN A 222 -12.64 -16.61 2.94
CA GLN A 222 -13.85 -15.80 3.14
C GLN A 222 -14.38 -15.16 1.85
N ALA A 223 -13.48 -14.75 0.95
CA ALA A 223 -13.83 -14.12 -0.33
C ALA A 223 -14.33 -15.12 -1.39
N MET A 224 -14.06 -16.42 -1.24
CA MET A 224 -14.61 -17.46 -2.11
C MET A 224 -16.09 -17.72 -1.78
N PRO A 225 -17.03 -17.55 -2.73
CA PRO A 225 -18.44 -17.88 -2.51
C PRO A 225 -18.61 -19.37 -2.23
N ALA A 226 -19.58 -19.73 -1.39
CA ALA A 226 -19.85 -21.12 -0.98
C ALA A 226 -20.06 -22.08 -2.16
N THR A 227 -20.46 -21.58 -3.33
CA THR A 227 -20.62 -22.33 -4.57
C THR A 227 -19.31 -22.78 -5.24
N LYS A 228 -18.15 -22.21 -4.86
CA LYS A 228 -16.82 -22.73 -5.23
C LYS A 228 -16.18 -23.61 -4.13
N ARG A 229 -16.79 -23.71 -2.95
CA ARG A 229 -16.31 -24.61 -1.87
C ARG A 229 -16.71 -26.07 -2.07
N LEU A 230 -17.64 -26.34 -2.99
CA LEU A 230 -18.04 -27.68 -3.42
C LEU A 230 -17.34 -28.02 -4.73
N GLY A 231 -16.06 -28.36 -4.63
CA GLY A 231 -15.23 -28.69 -5.78
C GLY A 231 -13.81 -28.94 -5.32
N SER A 232 -13.61 -30.07 -4.66
CA SER A 232 -12.31 -30.66 -4.33
C SER A 232 -11.33 -30.59 -5.50
N TYR A 233 -10.06 -30.33 -5.19
CA TYR A 233 -8.94 -31.22 -5.52
C TYR A 233 -7.92 -31.14 -4.39
#